data_AF-Q8MJA7-F1
#
_entry.id   AF-Q8MJA7-F1
#
_cell.length_a   1.000
_cell.length_b   1.000
_cell.length_c   1.000
_cell.angle_alpha   90.00
_cell.angle_beta   90.00
_cell.angle_gamma   90.00
#
_symmetry.space_group_name_H-M   'P 1'
#
loop_
_entity.id
_entity.type
_entity.pdbx_description
1 polymer ?
#
loop_
_entity_poly.entity_id
_entity_poly.type
_entity_poly.pdbx_seq_one_letter_code
_entity_poly.pdbx_strand_id
1 'polypeptide(L)' 'NCPQQFYNIMLECWNAEPKERPTFETLHWKLEDYFETDSSYSDANNFIR' A
#
# COMPACT_ATOMS: atom_id res chain seq x y z
N ASN A 1 -7.44 -13.50 0.16
CA ASN A 1 -7.71 -12.58 1.29
C ASN A 1 -6.84 -11.35 1.13
N CYS A 2 -7.43 -10.16 1.16
CA CYS A 2 -6.71 -8.89 1.08
C CYS A 2 -6.14 -8.53 2.46
N PRO A 3 -4.84 -8.19 2.59
CA PRO A 3 -4.29 -7.69 3.84
C PRO A 3 -5.02 -6.45 4.33
N GLN A 4 -5.22 -6.34 5.64
CA GLN A 4 -5.99 -5.24 6.23
C GLN A 4 -5.39 -3.87 5.90
N GLN A 5 -4.07 -3.76 5.86
CA GLN A 5 -3.36 -2.51 5.53
C GLN A 5 -3.66 -2.06 4.10
N PHE A 6 -3.58 -2.98 3.12
CA PHE A 6 -3.93 -2.69 1.74
C PHE A 6 -5.42 -2.34 1.58
N TYR A 7 -6.29 -3.03 2.33
CA TYR A 7 -7.72 -2.71 2.34
C TYR A 7 -8.01 -1.31 2.89
N ASN A 8 -7.27 -0.88 3.92
CA ASN A 8 -7.40 0.47 4.45
C ASN A 8 -7.00 1.54 3.42
N ILE A 9 -5.94 1.29 2.62
CA ILE A 9 -5.57 2.19 1.51
C ILE A 9 -6.72 2.30 0.50
N MET A 10 -7.39 1.19 0.16
CA MET A 10 -8.56 1.22 -0.73
C MET A 10 -9.73 2.03 -0.14
N LEU A 11 -9.98 1.92 1.18
CA LEU A 11 -11.02 2.70 1.85
C LEU A 11 -10.74 4.21 1.82
N GLU A 12 -9.48 4.64 1.92
CA GLU A 12 -9.12 6.05 1.77
C GLU A 12 -9.45 6.59 0.37
N CYS A 13 -9.18 5.80 -0.67
CA CYS A 13 -9.54 6.14 -2.06
C CYS A 13 -11.06 6.25 -2.28
N TRP A 14 -11.86 5.51 -1.50
CA TRP A 14 -13.32 5.50 -1.57
C TRP A 14 -13.99 6.43 -0.56
N ASN A 15 -13.27 7.43 -0.05
CA ASN A 15 -13.88 8.41 0.86
C ASN A 15 -15.09 9.10 0.20
N ALA A 16 -16.19 9.21 0.97
CA ALA A 16 -17.42 9.86 0.53
C ALA A 16 -17.19 11.33 0.16
N GLU A 17 -16.30 11.99 0.90
CA GLU A 17 -15.90 13.37 0.67
C GLU A 17 -14.70 13.41 -0.32
N PRO A 18 -14.84 13.98 -1.53
CA PRO A 18 -13.80 13.92 -2.55
C PRO A 18 -12.47 14.58 -2.16
N LYS A 19 -12.50 15.64 -1.35
CA LYS A 19 -11.29 16.36 -0.93
C LYS A 19 -10.44 15.59 0.09
N GLU A 20 -11.03 14.59 0.75
CA GLU A 20 -10.35 13.73 1.73
C GLU A 20 -9.70 12.50 1.06
N ARG A 21 -9.92 12.30 -0.25
CA ARG A 21 -9.27 11.22 -1.00
C ARG A 21 -7.80 11.59 -1.22
N PRO A 22 -6.88 10.62 -1.15
CA PRO A 22 -5.48 10.88 -1.44
C PRO A 22 -5.31 11.34 -2.90
N THR A 23 -4.32 12.20 -3.13
CA THR A 23 -3.86 12.47 -4.49
C THR A 23 -3.11 11.24 -5.03
N PHE A 24 -2.89 11.16 -6.34
CA PHE A 24 -2.06 10.11 -6.92
C PHE A 24 -0.63 10.12 -6.36
N GLU A 25 -0.09 11.29 -6.06
CA GLU A 25 1.21 11.43 -5.40
C GLU A 25 1.20 10.79 -4.01
N THR A 26 0.23 11.15 -3.15
CA THR A 26 0.09 10.54 -1.82
C THR A 26 -0.14 9.03 -1.88
N LEU A 27 -0.96 8.57 -2.83
CA LEU A 27 -1.22 7.15 -3.03
C LEU A 27 0.05 6.40 -3.45
N HIS A 28 0.89 6.99 -4.30
CA HIS A 28 2.16 6.39 -4.69
C HIS A 28 3.07 6.17 -3.48
N TRP A 29 3.29 7.20 -2.66
CA TRP A 29 4.10 7.07 -1.44
C TRP A 29 3.58 6.01 -0.47
N LYS A 30 2.24 5.92 -0.29
CA LYS A 30 1.61 4.89 0.55
C LYS A 30 1.85 3.47 0.03
N LEU A 31 1.88 3.29 -1.28
CA LEU A 31 2.11 1.98 -1.89
C LEU A 31 3.57 1.57 -1.81
N GLU A 32 4.52 2.50 -2.03
CA GLU A 32 5.95 2.23 -1.84
C GLU A 32 6.23 1.78 -0.39
N ASP A 33 5.75 2.53 0.61
CA ASP A 33 5.91 2.17 2.04
C ASP A 33 5.30 0.80 2.38
N TYR A 34 4.14 0.49 1.80
CA TYR A 34 3.47 -0.81 1.98
C TYR A 34 4.30 -1.99 1.44
N PHE A 35 4.94 -1.83 0.28
CA PHE A 35 5.76 -2.90 -0.31
C PHE A 35 7.17 -2.96 0.28
N GLU A 36 7.73 -1.84 0.75
CA GLU A 36 9.00 -1.80 1.49
C GLU A 36 8.89 -2.50 2.85
N THR A 37 7.77 -2.35 3.54
CA THR A 37 7.52 -3.08 4.80
C THR A 37 7.38 -4.59 4.60
N ASP A 38 6.85 -5.02 3.45
CA ASP A 38 6.71 -6.44 3.07
C ASP A 38 8.02 -7.05 2.51
N SER A 39 8.96 -6.23 2.01
CA SER A 39 10.25 -6.69 1.49
C SER A 39 11.20 -7.21 2.58
N SER A 40 11.08 -6.69 3.81
CA SER A 40 11.91 -7.09 4.96
C SER A 40 11.78 -8.57 5.36
N TYR A 41 10.73 -9.26 4.90
CA TYR A 41 10.54 -10.71 5.08
C TYR A 41 10.73 -11.53 3.79
N SER A 42 10.69 -10.91 2.60
CA SER A 42 10.69 -11.62 1.32
C SER A 42 12.01 -11.57 0.55
N ASP A 43 12.94 -10.67 0.89
CA ASP A 43 14.28 -10.64 0.29
C ASP A 43 15.13 -11.88 0.61
N ALA A 44 14.81 -12.62 1.68
CA ALA A 44 15.44 -13.90 1.97
C ALA A 44 15.06 -15.02 0.97
N ASN A 45 13.97 -14.87 0.21
CA ASN A 45 13.47 -15.87 -0.73
C ASN A 45 13.74 -15.53 -2.20
N ASN A 46 14.17 -14.31 -2.53
CA ASN A 46 14.43 -13.89 -3.91
C ASN A 46 15.90 -14.01 -4.35
N PHE A 47 16.83 -14.37 -3.45
CA PHE A 47 18.23 -14.66 -3.81
C PHE A 47 18.49 -16.09 -4.36
N ILE A 48 17.44 -16.92 -4.46
CA ILE A 48 17.50 -18.22 -5.14
C ILE A 48 16.52 -18.22 -6.32
N ARG A 49 16.84 -17.47 -7.38
CA ARG A 49 16.40 -17.82 -8.72
C ARG A 49 17.40 -17.36 -9.78
#